data_AF-A0A957EDT6-F1
#
_entry.id   AF-A0A957EDT6-F1
#
_cell.length_a   1.000
_cell.length_b   1.000
_cell.length_c   1.000
_cell.angle_alpha   90.00
_cell.angle_beta   90.00
_cell.angle_gamma   90.00
#
_symmetry.space_group_name_H-M   'P 1'
#
loop_
_entity.id
_entity.type
_entity.pdbx_description
1 polymer ?
#
loop_
_entity_poly.entity_id
_entity_poly.type
_entity_poly.pdbx_seq_one_letter_code
_entity_poly.pdbx_strand_id
1 'polypeptide(L)'
;MSNRPIETIEFETDHLLSKWGFADGTLLDEFLRENGYAHLDETSEEWYEFSRRVLCEVVEMFVCTQIHNAIKPYRVLTSHNPIRVYEVDGRHVTDWPEPPTLQPFTIAVPKDVILETAVHLYATRFTDTGELVSYMVRSEWGTAVAQQHGWE
;
A
#
# COMPACT_ATOMS: atom_id res chain seq x y z
N MET A 1 15.92 -23.68 -15.95
CA MET A 1 15.33 -22.69 -15.03
C MET A 1 14.03 -23.28 -14.51
N SER A 2 13.88 -23.44 -13.20
CA SER A 2 12.67 -24.03 -12.62
C SER A 2 11.56 -22.98 -12.63
N ASN A 3 10.44 -23.26 -13.31
CA ASN A 3 9.22 -22.46 -13.25
C ASN A 3 8.56 -22.66 -11.88
N ARG A 4 9.14 -22.10 -10.82
CA ARG A 4 8.38 -21.94 -9.59
C ARG A 4 7.29 -20.88 -9.86
N PRO A 5 6.03 -21.15 -9.48
CA PRO A 5 4.99 -20.13 -9.58
C PRO A 5 5.42 -18.90 -8.77
N ILE A 6 5.23 -17.71 -9.34
CA ILE A 6 5.39 -16.46 -8.60
C ILE A 6 4.30 -16.44 -7.53
N GLU A 7 4.70 -16.37 -6.28
CA GLU A 7 3.75 -16.24 -5.17
C GLU A 7 3.27 -14.79 -5.08
N THR A 8 1.97 -14.60 -4.90
CA THR A 8 1.31 -13.29 -4.87
C THR A 8 0.43 -13.13 -3.64
N ILE A 9 0.13 -11.88 -3.29
CA ILE A 9 -0.94 -11.49 -2.36
C ILE A 9 -2.00 -10.74 -3.16
N GLU A 10 -3.27 -11.09 -2.95
CA GLU A 10 -4.40 -10.49 -3.66
C GLU A 10 -4.94 -9.26 -2.92
N PHE A 11 -5.19 -8.20 -3.68
CA PHE A 11 -5.77 -6.95 -3.24
C PHE A 11 -7.12 -6.76 -3.93
N GLU A 12 -8.20 -6.82 -3.16
CA GLU A 12 -9.53 -6.45 -3.64
C GLU A 12 -9.63 -4.92 -3.68
N THR A 13 -9.92 -4.35 -4.86
CA THR A 13 -9.82 -2.90 -5.07
C THR A 13 -10.93 -2.12 -4.34
N ASP A 14 -12.05 -2.76 -4.04
CA ASP A 14 -13.14 -2.15 -3.25
C ASP A 14 -12.73 -1.79 -1.82
N HIS A 15 -11.69 -2.42 -1.28
CA HIS A 15 -11.08 -2.07 0.00
C HIS A 15 -10.61 -0.62 0.05
N LEU A 16 -10.24 -0.01 -1.09
CA LEU A 16 -9.91 1.41 -1.19
C LEU A 16 -11.11 2.35 -0.94
N LEU A 17 -12.32 1.84 -1.15
CA LEU A 17 -13.58 2.57 -0.93
C LEU A 17 -14.21 2.21 0.42
N SER A 18 -13.88 1.03 0.96
CA SER A 18 -14.33 0.52 2.25
C SER A 18 -13.91 1.39 3.43
N LYS A 19 -14.67 1.32 4.53
CA LYS A 19 -14.26 1.90 5.82
C LYS A 19 -13.17 1.09 6.51
N TRP A 20 -13.09 -0.21 6.20
CA TRP A 20 -12.19 -1.18 6.83
C TRP A 20 -10.88 -1.39 6.04
N GLY A 21 -10.69 -0.73 4.90
CA GLY A 21 -9.45 -0.85 4.12
C GLY A 21 -9.12 -2.30 3.74
N PHE A 22 -7.82 -2.56 3.57
CA PHE A 22 -7.29 -3.89 3.30
C PHE A 22 -7.10 -4.67 4.60
N ALA A 23 -8.08 -5.52 4.94
CA ALA A 23 -8.09 -6.31 6.17
C ALA A 23 -7.79 -5.45 7.42
N ASP A 24 -8.49 -4.33 7.59
CA ASP A 24 -8.32 -3.41 8.71
C ASP A 24 -6.90 -2.82 8.82
N GLY A 25 -6.24 -2.68 7.68
CA GLY A 25 -4.86 -2.19 7.57
C GLY A 25 -3.80 -3.25 7.88
N THR A 26 -4.19 -4.51 8.06
CA THR A 26 -3.30 -5.61 8.50
C THR A 26 -3.04 -6.68 7.45
N LEU A 27 -3.49 -6.48 6.20
CA LEU A 27 -3.37 -7.47 5.12
C LEU A 27 -1.96 -8.06 4.96
N LEU A 28 -0.92 -7.24 5.19
CA LEU A 28 0.47 -7.65 5.01
C LEU A 28 1.16 -8.10 6.30
N ASP A 29 0.51 -8.01 7.46
CA ASP A 29 1.15 -8.22 8.76
C ASP A 29 1.76 -9.63 8.88
N GLU A 30 0.99 -10.67 8.54
CA GLU A 30 1.44 -12.07 8.61
C GLU A 30 2.64 -12.31 7.68
N PHE A 31 2.53 -11.88 6.42
CA PHE A 31 3.60 -12.02 5.43
C PHE A 31 4.89 -11.33 5.87
N LEU A 32 4.80 -10.11 6.39
CA LEU A 32 5.97 -9.36 6.86
C LEU A 32 6.62 -10.05 8.08
N ARG A 33 5.83 -10.61 9.00
CA ARG A 33 6.36 -11.37 10.15
C ARG A 33 7.15 -12.60 9.70
N GLU A 34 6.57 -13.39 8.79
CA GLU A 34 7.21 -14.60 8.25
C GLU A 34 8.52 -14.30 7.50
N ASN A 35 8.68 -13.08 7.00
CA ASN A 35 9.85 -12.65 6.21
C ASN A 35 10.83 -11.77 7.00
N GLY A 36 10.88 -11.92 8.32
CA GLY A 36 11.97 -11.40 9.14
C GLY A 36 11.73 -10.02 9.73
N TYR A 37 10.47 -9.56 9.82
CA TYR A 37 10.09 -8.34 10.54
C TYR A 37 9.39 -8.62 11.89
N ALA A 38 9.36 -9.88 12.33
CA ALA A 38 8.76 -10.29 13.61
C ALA A 38 9.47 -9.75 14.88
N HIS A 39 10.65 -9.14 14.73
CA HIS A 39 11.39 -8.54 15.85
C HIS A 39 10.89 -7.15 16.26
N LEU A 40 10.02 -6.55 15.45
CA LEU A 40 9.25 -5.38 15.88
C LEU A 40 8.13 -5.87 16.81
N ASP A 41 8.06 -5.34 18.03
CA ASP A 41 7.00 -5.70 18.98
C ASP A 41 5.63 -5.44 18.33
N GLU A 42 4.80 -6.48 18.21
CA GLU A 42 3.52 -6.44 17.49
C GLU A 42 2.48 -5.51 18.13
N THR A 43 2.73 -5.11 19.38
CA THR A 43 1.92 -4.12 20.09
C THR A 43 2.52 -2.73 20.06
N SER A 44 3.74 -2.59 19.55
CA SER A 44 4.41 -1.30 19.44
C SER A 44 3.79 -0.45 18.34
N GLU A 45 3.72 0.85 18.59
CA GLU A 45 3.38 1.84 17.57
C GLU A 45 4.32 1.75 16.37
N GLU A 46 5.57 1.30 16.59
CA GLU A 46 6.59 1.13 15.58
C GLU A 46 6.27 0.04 14.55
N TRP A 47 5.70 -1.09 14.98
CA TRP A 47 5.22 -2.15 14.08
C TRP A 47 4.09 -1.62 13.20
N TYR A 48 3.07 -1.05 13.84
CA TYR A 48 1.90 -0.56 13.13
C TYR A 48 2.23 0.58 12.16
N GLU A 49 3.14 1.47 12.52
CA GLU A 49 3.65 2.49 11.62
C GLU A 49 4.35 1.87 10.41
N PHE A 50 5.24 0.91 10.65
CA PHE A 50 6.00 0.26 9.59
C PHE A 50 5.10 -0.55 8.64
N SER A 51 4.29 -1.48 9.15
CA SER A 51 3.47 -2.37 8.31
C SER A 51 2.46 -1.59 7.47
N ARG A 52 1.87 -0.53 8.02
CA ARG A 52 0.96 0.36 7.29
C ARG A 52 1.67 1.21 6.25
N ARG A 53 2.88 1.69 6.51
CA ARG A 53 3.71 2.38 5.50
C ARG A 53 4.00 1.44 4.34
N VAL A 54 4.37 0.19 4.61
CA VAL A 54 4.56 -0.83 3.56
C VAL A 54 3.28 -1.03 2.75
N LEU A 55 2.13 -1.22 3.43
CA LEU A 55 0.84 -1.37 2.77
C LEU A 55 0.52 -0.17 1.86
N CYS A 56 0.69 1.06 2.35
CA CYS A 56 0.44 2.26 1.56
C CYS A 56 1.34 2.36 0.33
N GLU A 57 2.66 2.16 0.47
CA GLU A 57 3.58 2.21 -0.68
C GLU A 57 3.23 1.12 -1.71
N VAL A 58 2.97 -0.11 -1.27
CA VAL A 58 2.57 -1.21 -2.16
C VAL A 58 1.29 -0.86 -2.92
N VAL A 59 0.28 -0.34 -2.21
CA VAL A 59 -0.99 0.03 -2.82
C VAL A 59 -0.81 1.18 -3.81
N GLU A 60 -0.10 2.24 -3.46
CA GLU A 60 0.10 3.39 -4.35
C GLU A 60 0.90 3.02 -5.61
N MET A 61 1.97 2.25 -5.44
CA MET A 61 2.91 1.98 -6.52
C MET A 61 2.46 0.84 -7.43
N PHE A 62 1.74 -0.15 -6.91
CA PHE A 62 1.40 -1.36 -7.67
C PHE A 62 -0.10 -1.57 -7.84
N VAL A 63 -0.91 -1.34 -6.81
CA VAL A 63 -2.36 -1.59 -6.91
C VAL A 63 -3.04 -0.46 -7.68
N CYS A 64 -2.84 0.79 -7.27
CA CYS A 64 -3.47 1.96 -7.88
C CYS A 64 -3.10 2.13 -9.36
N THR A 65 -1.90 1.72 -9.75
CA THR A 65 -1.39 1.84 -11.14
C THR A 65 -2.01 0.81 -12.09
N GLN A 66 -2.61 -0.25 -11.55
CA GLN A 66 -3.30 -1.28 -12.32
C GLN A 66 -4.82 -1.07 -12.38
N ILE A 67 -5.36 -0.08 -11.66
CA ILE A 67 -6.77 0.28 -11.71
C ILE A 67 -7.08 1.06 -13.00
N HIS A 68 -8.08 0.60 -13.74
CA HIS A 68 -8.52 1.19 -15.00
C HIS A 68 -9.25 2.53 -14.82
N ASN A 69 -9.92 2.72 -13.69
CA ASN A 69 -10.59 3.98 -13.36
C ASN A 69 -9.55 5.08 -13.08
N ALA A 70 -9.89 6.32 -13.41
CA ALA A 70 -9.09 7.46 -12.99
C ALA A 70 -9.32 7.71 -11.49
N ILE A 71 -8.42 7.24 -10.64
CA ILE A 71 -8.53 7.36 -9.19
C ILE A 71 -7.59 8.41 -8.60
N LYS A 72 -8.01 9.01 -7.47
CA LYS A 72 -7.15 9.84 -6.63
C LYS A 72 -6.96 9.17 -5.26
N PRO A 73 -5.92 8.33 -5.08
CA PRO A 73 -5.62 7.74 -3.79
C PRO A 73 -5.08 8.79 -2.82
N TYR A 74 -5.33 8.59 -1.53
CA TYR A 74 -4.79 9.42 -0.46
C TYR A 74 -4.56 8.57 0.80
N ARG A 75 -3.49 8.89 1.54
CA ARG A 75 -3.21 8.25 2.84
C ARG A 75 -4.09 8.85 3.93
N VAL A 76 -4.53 8.01 4.86
CA VAL A 76 -5.33 8.40 6.02
C VAL A 76 -4.55 8.12 7.29
N LEU A 77 -4.70 8.99 8.28
CA LEU A 77 -4.05 8.85 9.59
C LEU A 77 -4.74 7.81 10.50
N THR A 78 -5.60 6.93 9.97
CA THR A 78 -6.29 5.92 10.77
C THR A 78 -5.57 4.58 10.71
N SER A 79 -5.58 3.88 11.84
CA SER A 79 -4.99 2.55 11.99
C SER A 79 -5.60 1.50 11.07
N HIS A 80 -6.90 1.63 10.83
CA HIS A 80 -7.75 0.63 10.19
C HIS A 80 -7.76 0.74 8.66
N ASN A 81 -7.39 1.91 8.11
CA ASN A 81 -7.51 2.15 6.69
C ASN A 81 -6.50 3.22 6.24
N PRO A 82 -5.20 2.87 6.21
CA PRO A 82 -4.14 3.86 6.04
C PRO A 82 -4.09 4.46 4.62
N ILE A 83 -4.86 3.92 3.65
CA ILE A 83 -4.97 4.43 2.28
C ILE A 83 -6.37 4.22 1.69
N ARG A 84 -6.91 5.25 1.05
CA ARG A 84 -8.26 5.27 0.45
C ARG A 84 -8.26 5.98 -0.89
N VAL A 85 -9.38 5.91 -1.61
CA VAL A 85 -9.64 6.72 -2.81
C VAL A 85 -10.59 7.87 -2.48
N TYR A 86 -10.20 9.09 -2.87
CA TYR A 86 -10.97 10.32 -2.70
C TYR A 86 -11.93 10.56 -3.86
N GLU A 87 -11.48 10.27 -5.08
CA GLU A 87 -12.19 10.54 -6.34
C GLU A 87 -12.04 9.36 -7.29
N VAL A 88 -13.11 9.05 -8.01
CA VAL A 88 -13.16 8.06 -9.10
C VAL A 88 -13.79 8.73 -10.32
N ASP A 89 -13.08 8.71 -11.45
CA ASP A 89 -13.52 9.24 -12.75
C ASP A 89 -14.03 10.69 -12.66
N GLY A 90 -13.32 11.54 -11.90
CA GLY A 90 -13.66 12.95 -11.75
C GLY A 90 -14.73 13.27 -10.69
N ARG A 91 -15.25 12.26 -9.98
CA ARG A 91 -16.32 12.42 -8.98
C ARG A 91 -15.89 11.94 -7.60
N HIS A 92 -16.14 12.77 -6.58
CA HIS A 92 -15.83 12.42 -5.19
C HIS A 92 -16.63 11.19 -4.75
N VAL A 93 -16.00 10.29 -3.98
CA VAL A 93 -16.60 8.98 -3.64
C VAL A 93 -17.93 9.07 -2.89
N THR A 94 -18.17 10.13 -2.10
CA THR A 94 -19.43 10.32 -1.36
C THR A 94 -20.57 10.86 -2.21
N ASP A 95 -20.27 11.34 -3.42
CA ASP A 95 -21.28 11.94 -4.29
C ASP A 95 -22.01 10.88 -5.11
N TRP A 96 -21.51 9.65 -5.14
CA TRP A 96 -22.14 8.56 -5.87
C TRP A 96 -23.39 8.05 -5.13
N PRO A 97 -24.48 7.73 -5.86
CA PRO A 97 -25.68 7.15 -5.24
C PRO A 97 -25.42 5.75 -4.65
N GLU A 98 -24.49 5.03 -5.27
CA GLU A 98 -23.95 3.74 -4.83
C GLU A 98 -22.43 3.77 -5.02
N PRO A 99 -21.63 3.10 -4.16
CA PRO A 99 -20.17 3.12 -4.31
C PRO A 99 -19.74 2.69 -5.73
N PRO A 100 -18.81 3.42 -6.37
CA PRO A 100 -18.32 3.04 -7.69
C PRO A 100 -17.60 1.69 -7.61
N THR A 101 -17.64 0.92 -8.70
CA THR A 101 -16.88 -0.33 -8.81
C THR A 101 -15.54 -0.04 -9.47
N LEU A 102 -14.44 -0.40 -8.79
CA LEU A 102 -13.10 -0.31 -9.35
C LEU A 102 -12.79 -1.55 -10.19
N GLN A 103 -12.02 -1.37 -11.27
CA GLN A 103 -11.63 -2.45 -12.17
C GLN A 103 -10.10 -2.47 -12.35
N PRO A 104 -9.45 -3.65 -12.33
CA PRO A 104 -10.04 -4.96 -12.03
C PRO A 104 -10.46 -5.08 -10.55
N PHE A 105 -11.35 -6.03 -10.25
CA PHE A 105 -11.80 -6.27 -8.87
C PHE A 105 -10.66 -6.76 -7.96
N THR A 106 -9.81 -7.63 -8.47
CA THR A 106 -8.66 -8.17 -7.74
C THR A 106 -7.37 -7.87 -8.49
N ILE A 107 -6.35 -7.43 -7.75
CA ILE A 107 -4.99 -7.23 -8.25
C ILE A 107 -4.06 -8.13 -7.44
N ALA A 108 -3.29 -8.98 -8.14
CA ALA A 108 -2.29 -9.83 -7.52
C ALA A 108 -0.93 -9.12 -7.52
N VAL A 109 -0.39 -8.86 -6.34
CA VAL A 109 0.95 -8.26 -6.18
C VAL A 109 1.95 -9.36 -5.84
N PRO A 110 3.06 -9.50 -6.59
CA PRO A 110 4.13 -10.43 -6.26
C PRO A 110 4.71 -10.20 -4.85
N LYS A 111 4.98 -11.29 -4.12
CA LYS A 111 5.53 -11.21 -2.75
C LYS A 111 6.93 -10.61 -2.69
N ASP A 112 7.74 -10.80 -3.72
CA ASP A 112 9.07 -10.18 -3.85
C ASP A 112 8.98 -8.65 -3.91
N VAL A 113 8.03 -8.10 -4.65
CA VAL A 113 7.76 -6.65 -4.69
C VAL A 113 7.39 -6.09 -3.31
N ILE A 114 6.57 -6.82 -2.55
CA ILE A 114 6.17 -6.41 -1.20
C ILE A 114 7.38 -6.44 -0.27
N LEU A 115 8.21 -7.47 -0.37
CA LEU A 115 9.43 -7.61 0.43
C LEU A 115 10.47 -6.55 0.07
N GLU A 116 10.67 -6.24 -1.21
CA GLU A 116 11.58 -5.17 -1.67
C GLU A 116 11.15 -3.80 -1.13
N THR A 117 9.84 -3.51 -1.18
CA THR A 117 9.26 -2.30 -0.57
C THR A 117 9.56 -2.25 0.93
N ALA A 118 9.35 -3.36 1.65
CA ALA A 118 9.60 -3.46 3.08
C ALA A 118 11.08 -3.27 3.43
N VAL A 119 12.00 -3.86 2.66
CA VAL A 119 13.45 -3.70 2.84
C VAL A 119 13.86 -2.24 2.63
N HIS A 120 13.36 -1.62 1.57
CA HIS A 120 13.64 -0.21 1.29
C HIS A 120 13.19 0.71 2.43
N LEU A 121 11.93 0.59 2.85
CA LEU A 121 11.37 1.40 3.94
C LEU A 121 12.05 1.14 5.29
N TYR A 122 12.44 -0.11 5.55
CA TYR A 122 13.16 -0.44 6.77
C TYR A 122 14.55 0.20 6.78
N ALA A 123 15.27 0.16 5.66
CA ALA A 123 16.59 0.77 5.55
C ALA A 123 16.55 2.30 5.72
N THR A 124 15.55 2.97 5.13
CA THR A 124 15.41 4.44 5.24
C THR A 124 15.01 4.90 6.64
N ARG A 125 14.33 4.06 7.43
CA ARG A 125 14.03 4.32 8.85
C ARG A 125 15.29 4.53 9.69
N PHE A 126 16.43 3.91 9.35
CA PHE A 126 17.68 4.05 10.09
C PHE A 126 18.62 5.13 9.54
N THR A 127 18.31 5.72 8.39
CA THR A 127 19.08 6.84 7.83
C THR A 127 18.55 8.21 8.28
N ASP A 128 17.26 8.30 8.67
CA ASP A 128 16.69 9.51 9.27
C ASP A 128 16.87 9.52 10.79
N THR A 129 18.07 9.90 11.23
CA THR A 129 18.43 10.04 12.64
C THR A 129 17.84 11.31 13.27
N GLY A 130 16.51 11.44 13.37
CA GLY A 130 15.94 12.33 14.40
C GLY A 130 14.65 13.10 14.13
N GLU A 131 14.01 12.99 12.97
CA GLU A 131 12.69 13.58 12.78
C GLU A 131 11.66 12.50 12.45
N LEU A 132 10.60 12.43 13.25
CA LEU A 132 9.36 11.72 12.92
C LEU A 132 8.81 12.34 11.64
N VAL A 133 9.25 11.82 10.48
CA VAL A 133 8.79 12.30 9.18
C VAL A 133 7.30 11.99 9.07
N SER A 134 6.52 13.05 9.25
CA SER A 134 5.09 13.12 9.08
C SER A 134 4.68 12.50 7.74
N TYR A 135 3.65 11.65 7.82
CA TYR A 135 3.07 10.73 6.82
C TYR A 135 2.61 11.33 5.47
N MET A 136 3.04 12.55 5.10
CA MET A 136 2.48 13.31 3.98
C MET A 136 3.38 13.46 2.74
N VAL A 137 4.62 12.97 2.77
CA VAL A 137 5.52 13.15 1.62
C VAL A 137 5.47 11.89 0.77
N ARG A 138 5.04 12.01 -0.49
CA ARG A 138 5.26 11.00 -1.53
C ARG A 138 6.73 10.59 -1.46
N SER A 139 7.00 9.31 -1.19
CA SER A 139 8.38 8.85 -1.14
C SER A 139 9.05 9.16 -2.49
N GLU A 140 10.28 9.70 -2.48
CA GLU A 140 11.04 9.93 -3.73
C GLU A 140 11.20 8.63 -4.52
N TRP A 141 11.15 7.49 -3.83
CA TRP A 141 11.14 6.14 -4.39
C TRP A 141 9.86 5.83 -5.18
N GLY A 142 8.67 6.19 -4.67
CA GLY A 142 7.42 6.04 -5.41
C GLY A 142 7.42 6.81 -6.73
N THR A 143 8.04 7.99 -6.74
CA THR A 143 8.25 8.78 -7.98
C THR A 143 9.24 8.08 -8.92
N ALA A 144 10.37 7.57 -8.41
CA ALA A 144 11.40 6.92 -9.22
C ALA A 144 10.90 5.62 -9.90
N VAL A 145 10.12 4.79 -9.20
CA VAL A 145 9.54 3.56 -9.77
C VAL A 145 8.47 3.90 -10.80
N ALA A 146 7.62 4.90 -10.54
CA ALA A 146 6.65 5.36 -11.53
C ALA A 146 7.31 5.86 -12.83
N GLN A 147 8.43 6.60 -12.72
CA GLN A 147 9.22 7.03 -13.88
C GLN A 147 9.87 5.86 -14.63
N GLN A 148 10.41 4.87 -13.92
CA GLN A 148 11.05 3.69 -14.53
C GLN A 148 10.06 2.87 -15.38
N HIS A 149 8.78 2.88 -15.02
CA HIS A 149 7.73 2.18 -15.75
C HIS A 149 6.97 3.05 -16.77
N GLY A 150 7.36 4.32 -16.94
CA GLY A 150 6.77 5.24 -17.93
C GLY A 150 5.37 5.72 -17.55
N TRP A 151 5.12 5.91 -16.25
CA TRP A 151 3.83 6.33 -15.70
C TRP A 151 3.73 7.85 -15.43
N GLU A 152 4.71 8.63 -15.88
CA GLU A 152 4.71 10.12 -15.90
C GLU A 152 4.66 10.68 -17.33
#